data_AF-A0A017RTA6-F1
#
_entry.id   AF-A0A017RTA6-F1
#
_cell.length_a   1.000
_cell.length_b   1.000
_cell.length_c   1.000
_cell.angle_alpha   90.00
_cell.angle_beta   90.00
_cell.angle_gamma   90.00
#
_symmetry.space_group_name_H-M   'P 1'
#
loop_
_entity.id
_entity.type
_entity.pdbx_description
1 polymer ?
#
loop_
_entity_poly.entity_id
_entity_poly.type
_entity_poly.pdbx_seq_one_letter_code
_entity_poly.pdbx_strand_id
1 'polypeptide(L)'
;MLYGAKAAKSDNSLTLEKMLKYAIEDEYLARQEYEIAISQFGDEKPFPNIINSEVNHINWLKGLFEKYNFQIPVDEAHRHLDSPGNFIHSLDLGVEAEIENIEMYERFLLEEIPDDVREVFTKLRDASKGHLFVLKKRLESM
;
A
#
# COMPACT_ATOMS: atom_id res chain seq x y z
N MET A 1 11.03 0.59 14.01
CA MET A 1 9.59 0.46 14.30
C MET A 1 8.93 -0.12 13.06
N LEU A 2 7.93 -0.98 13.22
CA LEU A 2 7.18 -1.52 12.08
C LEU A 2 6.29 -0.41 11.48
N TYR A 3 6.02 -0.49 10.18
CA TYR A 3 5.25 0.50 9.40
C TYR A 3 4.27 -0.22 8.46
N GLY A 4 3.15 0.39 8.10
CA GLY A 4 2.19 -0.18 7.15
C GLY A 4 1.65 -1.55 7.54
N ALA A 5 1.51 -2.45 6.57
CA ALA A 5 0.99 -3.81 6.73
C ALA A 5 1.77 -4.63 7.76
N LYS A 6 3.10 -4.45 7.86
CA LYS A 6 3.94 -5.13 8.87
C LYS A 6 3.59 -4.69 10.29
N ALA A 7 3.28 -3.41 10.49
CA ALA A 7 2.80 -2.91 11.79
C ALA A 7 1.42 -3.46 12.11
N ALA A 8 0.50 -3.43 11.12
CA ALA A 8 -0.83 -3.99 11.28
C ALA A 8 -0.78 -5.45 11.72
N LYS A 9 0.00 -6.29 11.03
CA LYS A 9 0.15 -7.73 11.29
C LYS A 9 0.60 -8.04 12.73
N SER A 10 1.34 -7.14 13.36
CA SER A 10 1.85 -7.30 14.72
C SER A 10 0.95 -6.72 15.81
N ASP A 11 -0.10 -5.98 15.43
CA ASP A 11 -1.03 -5.33 16.36
C ASP A 11 -2.25 -6.22 16.63
N ASN A 12 -2.42 -6.70 17.86
CA ASN A 12 -3.54 -7.53 18.28
C ASN A 12 -4.76 -6.74 18.76
N SER A 13 -4.72 -5.39 18.73
CA SER A 13 -5.80 -4.52 19.19
C SER A 13 -6.04 -3.40 18.18
N LEU A 14 -6.71 -3.77 17.09
CA LEU A 14 -7.06 -2.85 16.01
C LEU A 14 -8.20 -1.90 16.45
N THR A 15 -7.91 -0.61 16.46
CA THR A 15 -8.92 0.45 16.48
C THR A 15 -9.10 0.98 15.06
N LEU A 16 -10.20 1.70 14.79
CA LEU A 16 -10.41 2.36 13.51
C LEU A 16 -9.25 3.30 13.14
N GLU A 17 -8.81 4.14 14.09
CA GLU A 17 -7.68 5.06 13.87
C GLU A 17 -6.39 4.32 13.51
N LYS A 18 -6.10 3.20 14.19
CA LYS A 18 -4.94 2.36 13.87
C LYS A 18 -5.04 1.73 12.48
N MET A 19 -6.20 1.21 12.10
CA MET A 19 -6.40 0.63 10.77
C MET A 19 -6.19 1.68 9.68
N LEU A 20 -6.73 2.89 9.84
CA LEU A 20 -6.50 3.99 8.90
C LEU A 20 -5.04 4.43 8.86
N LYS A 21 -4.37 4.48 10.02
CA LYS A 21 -2.93 4.74 10.11
C LYS A 21 -2.13 3.71 9.33
N TYR A 22 -2.33 2.43 9.59
CA TYR A 22 -1.57 1.38 8.91
C TYR A 22 -1.88 1.35 7.41
N ALA A 23 -3.13 1.56 7.01
CA ALA A 23 -3.51 1.65 5.61
C ALA A 23 -2.73 2.77 4.89
N ILE A 24 -2.74 4.00 5.41
CA ILE A 24 -2.08 5.13 4.71
C ILE A 24 -0.56 5.03 4.75
N GLU A 25 0.01 4.47 5.81
CA GLU A 25 1.43 4.17 5.90
C GLU A 25 1.84 3.15 4.81
N ASP A 26 1.00 2.17 4.52
CA ASP A 26 1.27 1.16 3.49
C ASP A 26 1.15 1.75 2.07
N GLU A 27 0.16 2.60 1.81
CA GLU A 27 0.07 3.32 0.52
C GLU A 27 1.25 4.29 0.31
N TYR A 28 1.81 4.85 1.39
CA TYR A 28 3.06 5.64 1.31
C TYR A 28 4.25 4.76 0.93
N LEU A 29 4.36 3.55 1.48
CA LEU A 29 5.39 2.59 1.09
C LEU A 29 5.27 2.23 -0.39
N ALA A 30 4.08 1.84 -0.86
CA ALA A 30 3.85 1.47 -2.26
C ALA A 30 4.20 2.62 -3.22
N ARG A 31 3.73 3.84 -2.93
CA ARG A 31 4.08 5.02 -3.74
C ARG A 31 5.59 5.25 -3.79
N GLN A 32 6.26 5.26 -2.64
CA GLN A 32 7.69 5.55 -2.56
C GLN A 32 8.53 4.46 -3.23
N GLU A 33 8.14 3.20 -3.12
CA GLU A 33 8.80 2.07 -3.77
C GLU A 33 8.71 2.19 -5.29
N TYR A 34 7.53 2.52 -5.82
CA TYR A 34 7.33 2.71 -7.26
C TYR A 34 8.07 3.95 -7.77
N GLU A 35 8.13 5.04 -7.01
CA GLU A 35 8.97 6.20 -7.32
C GLU A 35 10.45 5.83 -7.42
N ILE A 36 10.97 5.01 -6.49
CA ILE A 36 12.36 4.53 -6.52
C ILE A 36 12.60 3.69 -7.77
N ALA A 37 11.71 2.74 -8.09
CA ALA A 37 11.84 1.91 -9.29
C ALA A 37 11.83 2.74 -10.58
N ILE A 38 10.90 3.69 -10.71
CA ILE A 38 10.83 4.61 -11.86
C ILE A 38 12.10 5.46 -11.95
N SER A 39 12.60 5.98 -10.82
CA SER A 39 13.82 6.79 -10.80
C SER A 39 15.05 6.01 -11.26
N GLN A 40 15.11 4.70 -11.05
CA GLN A 40 16.29 3.89 -11.37
C GLN A 40 16.21 3.25 -12.76
N PHE A 41 15.02 2.83 -13.18
CA PHE A 41 14.83 2.03 -14.38
C PHE A 41 14.01 2.77 -15.46
N GLY A 42 13.57 4.00 -15.19
CA GLY A 42 12.83 4.84 -16.13
C GLY A 42 11.38 4.40 -16.29
N ASP A 43 10.83 4.60 -17.48
CA ASP A 43 9.42 4.30 -17.81
C ASP A 43 9.14 2.80 -18.03
N GLU A 44 9.96 1.92 -17.45
CA GLU A 44 9.78 0.48 -17.56
C GLU A 44 8.52 0.02 -16.80
N LYS A 45 7.60 -0.63 -17.51
CA LYS A 45 6.32 -1.09 -16.96
C LYS A 45 6.54 -2.24 -15.95
N PRO A 46 5.77 -2.27 -14.84
CA PRO A 46 4.46 -1.62 -14.69
C PRO A 46 4.44 -0.33 -13.87
N PHE A 47 5.53 0.04 -13.17
CA PHE A 47 5.50 1.09 -12.15
C PHE A 47 4.90 2.44 -12.60
N PRO A 48 5.22 2.99 -13.79
CA PRO A 48 4.60 4.24 -14.26
C PRO A 48 3.08 4.15 -14.44
N ASN A 49 2.54 2.96 -14.70
CA ASN A 49 1.11 2.77 -14.92
C ASN A 49 0.31 2.71 -13.62
N ILE A 50 0.92 2.26 -12.52
CA ILE A 50 0.21 1.96 -11.27
C ILE A 50 0.42 3.03 -10.20
N ILE A 51 1.50 3.83 -10.26
CA ILE A 51 1.79 4.88 -9.26
C ILE A 51 0.65 5.90 -9.07
N ASN A 52 -0.10 6.22 -10.12
CA ASN A 52 -1.25 7.13 -10.02
C ASN A 52 -2.40 6.54 -9.19
N SER A 53 -2.52 5.20 -9.14
CA SER A 53 -3.46 4.54 -8.24
C SER A 53 -3.11 4.82 -6.79
N GLU A 54 -1.83 4.71 -6.41
CA GLU A 54 -1.38 4.94 -5.02
C GLU A 54 -1.65 6.38 -4.55
N VAL A 55 -1.47 7.36 -5.42
CA VAL A 55 -1.84 8.75 -5.10
C VAL A 55 -3.34 8.88 -4.82
N ASN A 56 -4.19 8.18 -5.59
CA ASN A 56 -5.64 8.16 -5.36
C ASN A 56 -6.01 7.42 -4.07
N HIS A 57 -5.34 6.30 -3.78
CA HIS A 57 -5.51 5.53 -2.56
C HIS A 57 -5.24 6.38 -1.31
N ILE A 58 -4.10 7.07 -1.30
CA ILE A 58 -3.73 8.04 -0.25
C ILE A 58 -4.82 9.10 -0.07
N ASN A 59 -5.35 9.64 -1.17
CA ASN A 59 -6.37 10.69 -1.11
C ASN A 59 -7.71 10.17 -0.55
N TRP A 60 -8.12 8.95 -0.89
CA TRP A 60 -9.30 8.32 -0.30
C TRP A 60 -9.15 8.14 1.21
N LEU A 61 -7.98 7.66 1.65
CA LEU A 61 -7.70 7.50 3.08
C LEU A 61 -7.69 8.84 3.81
N LYS A 62 -7.06 9.88 3.25
CA LYS A 62 -7.10 11.24 3.81
C LYS A 62 -8.53 11.75 4.02
N GLY A 63 -9.44 11.46 3.10
CA GLY A 63 -10.86 11.79 3.26
C GLY A 63 -11.50 11.11 4.47
N LEU A 64 -11.14 9.85 4.77
CA LEU A 64 -11.57 9.16 5.98
C LEU A 64 -10.95 9.78 7.25
N PHE A 65 -9.64 10.10 7.23
CA PHE A 65 -9.00 10.79 8.36
C PHE A 65 -9.73 12.10 8.72
N GLU A 66 -10.04 12.91 7.71
CA GLU A 66 -10.80 14.15 7.91
C GLU A 66 -12.19 13.89 8.48
N LYS A 67 -12.95 12.94 7.89
CA LYS A 67 -14.30 12.59 8.33
C LYS A 67 -14.36 12.15 9.80
N TYR A 68 -13.38 11.36 10.23
CA TYR A 68 -13.32 10.83 11.60
C TYR A 68 -12.50 11.72 12.56
N ASN A 69 -12.02 12.87 12.10
CA ASN A 69 -11.21 13.81 12.87
C ASN A 69 -9.94 13.19 13.49
N PHE A 70 -9.30 12.28 12.74
CA PHE A 70 -8.01 11.69 13.11
C PHE A 70 -6.86 12.47 12.48
N GLN A 71 -5.71 12.47 13.15
CA GLN A 71 -4.50 13.09 12.60
C GLN A 71 -3.91 12.21 11.50
N ILE A 72 -3.63 12.81 10.34
CA ILE A 72 -2.95 12.11 9.25
C ILE A 72 -1.48 11.90 9.65
N PRO A 73 -0.98 10.66 9.65
CA PRO A 73 0.43 10.37 9.90
C PRO A 73 1.33 11.07 8.88
N VAL A 74 2.52 11.50 9.33
CA VAL A 74 3.56 11.99 8.43
C VAL A 74 4.05 10.84 7.55
N ASP A 75 4.28 11.14 6.28
CA ASP A 75 4.89 10.21 5.32
C ASP A 75 6.37 10.02 5.65
N GLU A 76 6.70 8.84 6.15
CA GLU A 76 8.05 8.44 6.56
C GLU A 76 8.54 7.20 5.77
N ALA A 77 7.88 6.87 4.65
CA ALA A 77 8.15 5.66 3.87
C ALA A 77 9.62 5.54 3.42
N HIS A 78 10.27 6.66 3.11
CA HIS A 78 11.68 6.73 2.73
C HIS A 78 12.65 6.15 3.79
N ARG A 79 12.24 6.02 5.06
CA ARG A 79 13.06 5.40 6.12
C ARG A 79 12.92 3.89 6.21
N HIS A 80 11.99 3.33 5.46
CA HIS A 80 11.56 1.95 5.56
C HIS A 80 11.83 1.14 4.29
N LEU A 81 12.34 1.79 3.24
CA LEU A 81 12.59 1.19 1.94
C LEU A 81 14.09 1.21 1.63
N ASP A 82 14.57 0.09 1.11
CA ASP A 82 15.90 -0.05 0.54
C ASP A 82 15.86 0.14 -0.97
N SER A 83 16.99 0.55 -1.55
CA SER A 83 17.14 0.63 -3.00
C SER A 83 17.20 -0.78 -3.61
N PRO A 84 16.38 -1.11 -4.61
CA PRO A 84 16.50 -2.36 -5.34
C PRO A 84 17.81 -2.39 -6.13
N GLY A 85 18.37 -3.59 -6.31
CA GLY A 85 19.64 -3.80 -7.02
C GLY A 85 19.47 -3.91 -8.54
N ASN A 86 18.25 -4.21 -9.01
CA ASN A 86 17.88 -4.34 -10.41
C ASN A 86 16.34 -4.34 -10.55
N PHE A 87 15.85 -4.27 -11.78
CA PHE A 87 14.42 -4.21 -12.09
C PHE A 87 13.64 -5.44 -11.63
N ILE A 88 14.21 -6.65 -11.75
CA ILE A 88 13.57 -7.89 -11.30
C ILE A 88 13.34 -7.84 -9.78
N HIS A 89 14.35 -7.39 -9.02
CA HIS A 89 14.23 -7.22 -7.58
C HIS A 89 13.16 -6.18 -7.21
N SER A 90 12.99 -5.09 -7.97
CA SER A 90 11.87 -4.17 -7.77
C SER A 90 10.49 -4.83 -7.97
N LEU A 91 10.36 -5.71 -8.95
CA LEU A 91 9.12 -6.44 -9.17
C LEU A 91 8.84 -7.41 -8.01
N ASP A 92 9.87 -8.12 -7.53
CA ASP A 92 9.75 -9.03 -6.39
C ASP A 92 9.30 -8.29 -5.12
N LEU A 93 9.92 -7.14 -4.82
CA LEU A 93 9.53 -6.28 -3.70
C LEU A 93 8.08 -5.81 -3.81
N GLY A 94 7.68 -5.33 -4.99
CA GLY A 94 6.29 -4.92 -5.23
C GLY A 94 5.30 -6.08 -5.10
N VAL A 95 5.66 -7.28 -5.55
CA VAL A 95 4.82 -8.47 -5.36
C VAL A 95 4.64 -8.80 -3.87
N GLU A 96 5.71 -8.74 -3.07
CA GLU A 96 5.64 -8.96 -1.63
C GLU A 96 4.77 -7.89 -0.95
N ALA A 97 5.01 -6.61 -1.27
CA ALA A 97 4.25 -5.49 -0.72
C ALA A 97 2.74 -5.62 -1.01
N GLU A 98 2.36 -5.93 -2.25
CA GLU A 98 0.95 -6.08 -2.62
C GLU A 98 0.29 -7.29 -1.94
N ILE A 99 1.04 -8.38 -1.69
CA ILE A 99 0.53 -9.52 -0.90
C ILE A 99 0.27 -9.10 0.55
N GLU A 100 1.21 -8.42 1.18
CA GLU A 100 1.07 -7.94 2.55
C GLU A 100 -0.08 -6.93 2.69
N ASN A 101 -0.23 -6.03 1.72
CA ASN A 101 -1.31 -5.05 1.66
C ASN A 101 -2.70 -5.73 1.53
N ILE A 102 -2.82 -6.74 0.66
CA ILE A 102 -4.06 -7.54 0.54
C ILE A 102 -4.38 -8.25 1.86
N GLU A 103 -3.40 -8.91 2.48
CA GLU A 103 -3.58 -9.59 3.78
C GLU A 103 -4.06 -8.60 4.85
N MET A 104 -3.49 -7.40 4.89
CA MET A 104 -3.87 -6.35 5.82
C MET A 104 -5.35 -5.95 5.63
N TYR A 105 -5.78 -5.64 4.41
CA TYR A 105 -7.18 -5.26 4.17
C TYR A 105 -8.15 -6.42 4.38
N GLU A 106 -7.79 -7.65 4.01
CA GLU A 106 -8.60 -8.83 4.28
C GLU A 106 -8.82 -9.01 5.79
N ARG A 107 -7.79 -8.74 6.60
CA ARG A 107 -7.91 -8.73 8.05
C ARG A 107 -8.79 -7.58 8.56
N PHE A 108 -8.59 -6.35 8.10
CA PHE A 108 -9.39 -5.20 8.55
C PHE A 108 -10.88 -5.36 8.22
N LEU A 109 -11.21 -6.00 7.10
CA LEU A 109 -12.60 -6.24 6.68
C LEU A 109 -13.33 -7.26 7.55
N LEU A 110 -12.63 -8.03 8.40
CA LEU A 110 -13.25 -8.92 9.39
C LEU A 110 -13.71 -8.18 10.65
N GLU A 111 -13.22 -6.96 10.87
CA GLU A 111 -13.58 -6.15 12.03
C GLU A 111 -14.96 -5.46 11.85
N GLU A 112 -15.57 -5.09 12.97
CA GLU A 112 -16.74 -4.22 12.99
C GLU A 112 -16.31 -2.77 12.71
N ILE A 113 -16.44 -2.35 11.45
CA ILE A 113 -16.07 -1.03 10.95
C ILE A 113 -17.25 -0.34 10.25
N PRO A 114 -17.26 1.01 10.20
CA PRO A 114 -18.25 1.78 9.46
C PRO A 114 -18.31 1.42 7.96
N ASP A 115 -19.49 1.54 7.36
CA ASP A 115 -19.75 1.11 5.97
C ASP A 115 -18.91 1.85 4.92
N ASP A 116 -18.67 3.14 5.11
CA ASP A 116 -17.82 3.95 4.23
C ASP A 116 -16.34 3.56 4.31
N VAL A 117 -15.86 3.23 5.52
CA VAL A 117 -14.51 2.69 5.71
C VAL A 117 -14.40 1.31 5.04
N ARG A 118 -15.42 0.46 5.21
CA ARG A 118 -15.50 -0.86 4.57
C ARG A 118 -15.47 -0.75 3.05
N GLU A 119 -16.18 0.23 2.49
CA GLU A 119 -16.19 0.48 1.04
C GLU A 119 -14.79 0.87 0.54
N VAL A 120 -14.11 1.81 1.22
CA VAL A 120 -12.76 2.23 0.84
C VAL A 120 -11.75 1.09 0.99
N PHE A 121 -11.75 0.35 2.11
CA PHE A 121 -10.85 -0.79 2.31
C PHE A 121 -11.09 -1.91 1.28
N THR A 122 -12.33 -2.13 0.87
CA THR A 122 -12.65 -3.09 -0.20
C THR A 122 -12.05 -2.64 -1.53
N LYS A 123 -12.21 -1.36 -1.89
CA LYS A 123 -11.62 -0.79 -3.13
C LYS A 123 -10.10 -0.88 -3.13
N LEU A 124 -9.46 -0.57 -2.01
CA LEU A 124 -8.00 -0.62 -1.87
C LEU A 124 -7.50 -2.06 -2.06
N ARG A 125 -8.04 -3.04 -1.31
CA ARG A 125 -7.72 -4.46 -1.48
C ARG A 125 -7.86 -4.93 -2.94
N ASP A 126 -8.93 -4.52 -3.61
CA ASP A 126 -9.20 -4.96 -4.98
C ASP A 126 -8.24 -4.29 -5.99
N ALA A 127 -7.81 -3.06 -5.73
CA ALA A 127 -6.75 -2.40 -6.49
C ALA A 127 -5.40 -3.11 -6.31
N SER A 128 -5.04 -3.47 -5.09
CA SER A 128 -3.82 -4.23 -4.75
C SER A 128 -3.80 -5.60 -5.44
N LYS A 129 -4.95 -6.28 -5.54
CA LYS A 129 -5.11 -7.50 -6.34
C LYS A 129 -4.80 -7.26 -7.83
N GLY A 130 -5.21 -6.11 -8.36
CA GLY A 130 -4.88 -5.68 -9.72
C GLY A 130 -3.39 -5.40 -9.92
N HIS A 131 -2.76 -4.69 -8.98
CA HIS A 131 -1.32 -4.41 -8.99
C HIS A 131 -0.49 -5.70 -8.92
N LEU A 132 -0.82 -6.58 -7.97
CA LEU A 132 -0.20 -7.89 -7.81
C LEU A 132 -0.24 -8.70 -9.11
N PHE A 133 -1.37 -8.69 -9.81
CA PHE A 133 -1.52 -9.38 -11.08
C PHE A 133 -0.57 -8.83 -12.15
N VAL A 134 -0.48 -7.51 -12.33
CA VAL A 134 0.38 -6.92 -13.36
C VAL A 134 1.87 -7.05 -13.03
N LEU A 135 2.24 -6.98 -11.75
CA LEU A 135 3.60 -7.20 -11.27
C LEU A 135 4.05 -8.64 -11.53
N LYS A 136 3.25 -9.64 -11.09
CA LYS A 136 3.54 -11.06 -11.35
C LYS A 136 3.65 -11.38 -12.83
N LYS A 137 2.71 -10.86 -13.64
CA LYS A 137 2.75 -11.05 -15.09
C LYS A 137 4.01 -10.44 -15.72
N ARG A 138 4.47 -9.29 -15.22
CA ARG A 138 5.72 -8.69 -15.70
C ARG A 138 6.92 -9.56 -15.31
N LEU A 139 6.97 -10.02 -14.06
CA LEU A 139 8.04 -10.87 -13.54
C LEU A 139 8.16 -12.20 -14.30
N GLU A 140 7.03 -12.86 -14.61
CA GLU A 140 6.99 -14.09 -15.41
C GLU A 140 7.48 -13.90 -16.86
N SER A 141 7.53 -12.65 -17.34
CA SER A 141 7.96 -12.30 -18.70
C SER A 141 9.43 -11.89 -18.82
N MET A 142 10.17 -11.91 -17.70
CA MET A 142 11.61 -11.59 -17.63
C MET A 142 12.46 -12.80 -17.94
#